data_AF-A0A352RJP8-F1
#
_entry.id   AF-A0A352RJP8-F1
#
_cell.length_a   1.000
_cell.length_b   1.000
_cell.length_c   1.000
_cell.angle_alpha   90.00
_cell.angle_beta   90.00
_cell.angle_gamma   90.00
#
_symmetry.space_group_name_H-M   'P 1'
#
loop_
_entity.id
_entity.type
_entity.pdbx_description
1 polymer ?
#
loop_
_entity_poly.entity_id
_entity_poly.type
_entity_poly.pdbx_seq_one_letter_code
_entity_poly.pdbx_strand_id
1 'polypeptide(L)'
;MITKKILVTPGDGIGPEVTKQAIHVLKTVAPRFELQLELSEKPVGGVAYDLTGTPIPDETLEAAKNSDAVLLGAVGGPKWEPLDF
;
A
#
# COMPACT_ATOMS: atom_id res chain seq x y z
N MET A 1 -18.20 5.09 16.37
CA MET A 1 -17.03 5.09 15.48
C MET A 1 -16.96 3.76 14.75
N ILE A 2 -16.90 3.81 13.42
CA ILE A 2 -16.73 2.63 12.57
C ILE A 2 -15.23 2.45 12.32
N THR A 3 -14.69 1.26 12.57
CA THR A 3 -13.28 0.95 12.29
C THR A 3 -13.16 0.34 10.90
N LYS A 4 -12.19 0.82 10.11
CA LYS A 4 -11.85 0.28 8.80
C LYS A 4 -10.37 -0.08 8.71
N LYS A 5 -10.10 -1.30 8.26
CA LYS A 5 -8.77 -1.84 8.01
C LYS A 5 -8.36 -1.48 6.59
N ILE A 6 -7.34 -0.64 6.45
CA ILE A 6 -6.81 -0.23 5.16
C ILE A 6 -5.40 -0.75 5.03
N LEU A 7 -5.17 -1.63 4.06
CA LEU A 7 -3.82 -2.00 3.68
C LEU A 7 -3.23 -0.88 2.82
N VAL A 8 -2.08 -0.37 3.22
CA VAL A 8 -1.30 0.59 2.44
C VAL A 8 -0.20 -0.18 1.71
N THR A 9 -0.11 0.05 0.40
CA THR A 9 0.93 -0.54 -0.46
C THR A 9 1.61 0.59 -1.24
N PRO A 10 2.61 1.27 -0.65
CA PRO A 10 3.15 2.50 -1.25
C PRO A 10 3.90 2.27 -2.57
N GLY A 11 4.49 1.09 -2.74
CA GLY A 11 5.17 0.65 -3.95
C GLY A 11 6.44 1.43 -4.28
N ASP A 12 6.62 1.77 -5.55
CA ASP A 12 7.86 2.23 -6.17
C ASP A 12 7.83 3.70 -6.59
N GLY A 13 9.01 4.23 -6.93
CA GLY A 13 9.17 5.59 -7.45
C GLY A 13 8.61 6.63 -6.48
N ILE A 14 7.70 7.47 -6.97
CA ILE A 14 7.03 8.50 -6.16
C ILE A 14 5.95 7.93 -5.21
N GLY A 15 5.60 6.65 -5.36
CA GLY A 15 4.53 5.98 -4.64
C GLY A 15 4.60 6.18 -3.11
N PRO A 16 5.74 5.92 -2.45
CA PRO A 16 5.94 6.19 -1.03
C PRO A 16 5.68 7.65 -0.62
N GLU A 17 6.14 8.60 -1.42
CA GLU A 17 6.04 10.04 -1.11
C GLU A 17 4.59 10.52 -1.13
N VAL A 18 3.84 10.18 -2.19
CA VAL A 18 2.45 10.61 -2.35
C VAL A 18 1.50 9.84 -1.43
N THR A 19 1.77 8.55 -1.19
CA THR A 19 0.97 7.72 -0.28
C THR A 19 1.06 8.24 1.16
N LYS A 20 2.24 8.70 1.58
CA LYS A 20 2.41 9.35 2.89
C LYS A 20 1.50 10.59 3.05
N GLN A 21 1.34 11.39 1.99
CA GLN A 21 0.45 12.55 2.01
C GLN A 21 -1.04 12.13 1.99
N ALA A 22 -1.39 11.08 1.26
CA ALA A 22 -2.74 10.53 1.30
C ALA A 22 -3.10 10.07 2.73
N ILE A 23 -2.20 9.35 3.42
CA ILE A 23 -2.37 8.95 4.82
C ILE A 23 -2.51 10.17 5.72
N HIS A 24 -1.71 11.22 5.51
CA HIS A 24 -1.82 12.46 6.28
C HIS A 24 -3.23 13.06 6.17
N VAL A 25 -3.72 13.25 4.95
CA VAL A 25 -5.08 13.76 4.70
C VAL A 25 -6.14 12.84 5.32
N LEU A 26 -6.04 11.54 5.11
CA LEU A 26 -7.00 10.55 5.65
C LEU A 26 -7.09 10.63 7.18
N LYS A 27 -5.94 10.69 7.88
CA LYS A 27 -5.91 10.83 9.34
C LYS A 27 -6.51 12.16 9.81
N THR A 28 -6.34 13.23 9.05
CA THR A 28 -6.92 14.54 9.36
C THR A 28 -8.44 14.57 9.18
N VAL A 29 -8.97 13.92 8.14
CA VAL A 29 -10.41 14.00 7.83
C VAL A 29 -11.25 12.92 8.50
N ALA A 30 -10.70 11.73 8.77
CA ALA A 30 -11.45 10.59 9.31
C ALA A 30 -12.26 10.89 10.60
N PRO A 31 -11.74 11.65 11.58
CA PRO A 31 -12.52 11.98 12.78
C PRO A 31 -13.80 12.76 12.50
N ARG A 32 -13.86 13.55 11.41
CA ARG A 32 -15.06 14.31 11.01
C ARG A 32 -16.21 13.42 10.54
N PHE A 33 -15.92 12.17 10.22
CA PHE A 33 -16.88 11.18 9.73
C PHE A 33 -17.08 10.03 10.72
N GLU A 34 -16.66 10.19 11.98
CA GLU A 34 -16.67 9.13 12.99
C GLU A 34 -15.97 7.83 12.53
N LEU A 35 -14.97 7.98 11.67
CA LEU A 35 -14.21 6.88 11.07
C LEU A 35 -12.90 6.71 11.82
N GLN A 36 -12.63 5.48 12.26
CA GLN A 36 -11.33 5.07 12.76
C GLN A 36 -10.62 4.27 11.66
N LEU A 37 -9.37 4.63 11.36
CA LEU A 37 -8.55 3.96 10.36
C LEU A 37 -7.49 3.10 11.05
N GLU A 38 -7.54 1.80 10.81
CA GLU A 38 -6.47 0.85 11.15
C GLU A 38 -5.63 0.66 9.89
N LEU A 39 -4.44 1.26 9.88
CA LEU A 39 -3.55 1.25 8.72
C LEU A 39 -2.42 0.23 8.96
N SER A 40 -2.21 -0.67 8.00
CA SER A 40 -1.04 -1.55 7.95
C SER A 40 -0.31 -1.33 6.63
N GLU A 41 1.01 -1.50 6.60
CA GLU A 41 1.81 -1.32 5.38
C GLU A 41 2.43 -2.64 4.95
N LYS A 42 2.39 -2.93 3.63
CA LYS A 42 3.05 -4.09 3.02
C LYS A 42 3.70 -3.72 1.67
N PRO A 43 4.80 -4.38 1.28
CA PRO A 43 5.47 -4.09 0.02
C PRO A 43 4.70 -4.66 -1.18
N VAL A 44 4.75 -3.96 -2.32
CA VAL A 44 4.24 -4.40 -3.62
C VAL A 44 5.14 -3.83 -4.73
N GLY A 45 5.18 -4.45 -5.90
CA GLY A 45 5.93 -3.95 -7.05
C GLY A 45 7.42 -4.25 -6.98
N GLY A 46 8.24 -3.38 -7.56
CA GLY A 46 9.69 -3.50 -7.64
C GLY A 46 10.37 -3.61 -6.27
N VAL A 47 9.93 -2.84 -5.28
CA VAL A 47 10.44 -2.93 -3.90
C VAL A 47 10.12 -4.29 -3.27
N ALA A 48 8.96 -4.87 -3.57
CA ALA A 48 8.66 -6.22 -3.10
C ALA A 48 9.53 -7.26 -3.80
N TYR A 49 9.75 -7.09 -5.11
CA TYR A 49 10.62 -7.97 -5.88
C TYR A 49 12.06 -7.93 -5.33
N ASP A 50 12.60 -6.74 -5.06
CA ASP A 50 13.93 -6.58 -4.46
C ASP A 50 14.06 -7.28 -3.10
N LEU A 51 12.99 -7.32 -2.31
CA LEU A 51 12.98 -7.90 -0.96
C LEU A 51 12.71 -9.40 -0.93
N THR A 52 11.89 -9.91 -1.86
CA THR A 52 11.28 -11.24 -1.75
C THR A 52 11.40 -12.09 -3.01
N GLY A 53 11.86 -11.52 -4.13
CA GLY A 53 11.91 -12.17 -5.43
C GLY A 53 10.56 -12.24 -6.16
N THR A 54 9.50 -11.61 -5.65
CA THR A 54 8.19 -11.52 -6.30
C THR A 54 7.60 -10.11 -6.15
N PRO A 55 6.92 -9.55 -7.17
CA PRO A 55 6.27 -8.24 -7.05
C PRO A 55 5.04 -8.26 -6.15
N ILE A 56 4.47 -9.44 -5.86
CA ILE A 56 3.32 -9.61 -4.98
C ILE A 56 3.61 -10.78 -4.03
N PRO A 57 4.20 -10.51 -2.85
CA PRO A 57 4.39 -11.54 -1.82
C PRO A 57 3.03 -12.07 -1.34
N ASP A 58 2.96 -13.38 -1.05
CA ASP A 58 1.73 -14.01 -0.54
C ASP A 58 1.22 -13.30 0.72
N GLU A 59 2.11 -12.84 1.58
CA GLU A 59 1.74 -12.10 2.79
C GLU A 59 1.06 -10.75 2.47
N THR A 60 1.51 -10.04 1.43
CA THR A 60 0.85 -8.80 0.96
C THR A 60 -0.53 -9.12 0.41
N LEU A 61 -0.66 -10.19 -0.38
CA LEU A 61 -1.92 -10.62 -0.96
C LEU A 61 -2.93 -11.04 0.12
N GLU A 62 -2.50 -11.80 1.12
CA GLU A 62 -3.33 -12.20 2.25
C GLU A 62 -3.74 -10.99 3.11
N ALA A 63 -2.84 -10.04 3.35
CA ALA A 63 -3.19 -8.80 4.04
C ALA A 63 -4.24 -7.99 3.26
N ALA A 64 -4.16 -7.97 1.92
CA ALA A 64 -5.12 -7.27 1.07
C ALA A 64 -6.52 -7.90 1.16
N LYS A 65 -6.60 -9.23 1.09
CA LYS A 65 -7.86 -9.99 1.25
C LYS A 65 -8.51 -9.80 2.62
N ASN A 66 -7.71 -9.59 3.67
CA ASN A 66 -8.17 -9.39 5.04
C ASN A 66 -8.43 -7.92 5.41
N SER A 67 -8.34 -6.99 4.44
CA SER A 67 -8.57 -5.56 4.64
C SER A 67 -9.89 -5.12 4.01
N ASP A 68 -10.49 -4.04 4.55
CA ASP A 68 -11.70 -3.44 3.97
C ASP A 68 -11.41 -2.73 2.64
N ALA A 69 -10.18 -2.21 2.48
CA ALA A 69 -9.71 -1.59 1.25
C ALA A 69 -8.17 -1.60 1.16
N VAL A 70 -7.66 -1.33 -0.04
CA VAL A 70 -6.22 -1.17 -0.32
C VAL A 70 -5.96 0.26 -0.81
N LEU A 71 -5.05 0.97 -0.16
CA LEU A 71 -4.46 2.22 -0.64
C LEU A 71 -3.16 1.88 -1.37
N LEU A 72 -3.24 1.77 -2.69
CA LEU A 72 -2.10 1.51 -3.58
C LEU A 72 -1.45 2.82 -4.03
N GLY A 73 -0.12 2.89 -3.94
CA GLY A 73 0.68 3.98 -4.48
C GLY A 73 0.95 3.80 -5.98
N ALA A 74 2.22 3.68 -6.35
CA ALA A 74 2.65 3.43 -7.72
C ALA A 74 3.54 2.18 -7.76
N VAL A 75 3.62 1.48 -8.89
CA VAL A 75 4.48 0.31 -9.06
C VAL A 75 5.25 0.38 -10.37
N GLY A 76 6.46 -0.19 -10.37
CA GLY A 76 7.33 -0.29 -11.53
C GLY A 76 8.38 0.82 -11.64
N GLY A 77 9.22 0.67 -12.66
CA GLY A 77 10.32 1.58 -13.00
C GLY A 77 11.35 0.88 -13.89
N PRO A 78 12.25 1.62 -14.56
CA PRO A 78 13.18 1.05 -15.56
C PRO A 78 14.06 -0.08 -15.04
N LYS A 79 14.34 -0.11 -13.73
CA LYS A 79 15.10 -1.18 -13.07
C LYS A 79 14.45 -2.56 -13.23
N TRP A 80 13.12 -2.61 -13.28
CA TRP A 80 12.33 -3.85 -13.25
C TRP A 80 11.61 -4.13 -14.58
N GLU A 81 11.76 -3.26 -15.59
CA GLU A 81 11.24 -3.46 -16.96
C GLU A 81 11.71 -4.77 -17.63
N PRO A 82 12.97 -5.22 -17.47
CA PRO A 82 13.45 -6.43 -18.14
C PRO A 82 12.96 -7.74 -17.50
N LEU A 83 12.12 -7.70 -16.48
CA LEU A 83 11.71 -8.90 -15.77
C LEU A 83 10.60 -9.62 -16.55
N ASP A 84 10.75 -10.94 -16.71
CA ASP A 84 9.92 -11.77 -17.61
C ASP A 84 8.60 -12.27 -16.98
N PHE A 85 8.14 -11.66 -15.88
CA PHE A 85 6.94 -12.11 -15.15
C PHE A 85 5.65 -11.42 -15.59
#